data_AF-A0A087CRA0-F1
#
_entry.id   AF-A0A087CRA0-F1
#
_cell.length_a   1.000
_cell.length_b   1.000
_cell.length_c   1.000
_cell.angle_alpha   90.00
_cell.angle_beta   90.00
_cell.angle_gamma   90.00
#
_symmetry.space_group_name_H-M   'P 1'
#
loop_
_entity.id
_entity.type
_entity.pdbx_description
1 polymer ?
#
loop_
_entity_poly.entity_id
_entity_poly.type
_entity_poly.pdbx_seq_one_letter_code
_entity_poly.pdbx_strand_id
1 'polypeptide(L)'
;MSISSRIRMQVVRSVAPEAQGAGSDSGSAAGDVSNAKLGSHSTGVADSGRWSTKRIAMYALFVALAMVTSFIEFPITPVTWLKYDPSGIVCLIAGFAFGPSAAAIVSVLGFVPHLFADPWGTLMAVLVALCLSVPASFIYRANRTRKGALIGILVGAVLAIVAALLGNLVVTPIYAHMTVQAVAAMILPILLPFNVAKMAIHAVVTFLIYKPISNLLAKQQ
;
A
#
# COMPACT_ATOMS: atom_id res chain seq x y z
N MET A 1 -44.90 20.16 5.55
CA MET A 1 -43.58 19.57 5.90
C MET A 1 -42.96 19.07 4.60
N SER A 2 -42.10 19.81 3.88
CA SER A 2 -40.69 20.19 4.15
C SER A 2 -39.79 18.97 4.41
N ILE A 3 -38.69 18.69 3.70
CA ILE A 3 -37.93 19.35 2.64
C ILE A 3 -37.07 18.25 1.96
N SER A 4 -37.03 18.25 0.62
CA SER A 4 -35.99 17.62 -0.21
C SER A 4 -35.05 18.71 -0.73
N SER A 5 -33.74 18.51 -0.65
CA SER A 5 -32.69 19.44 -1.10
C SER A 5 -31.37 18.65 -1.10
N ARG A 6 -30.51 18.56 -2.12
CA ARG A 6 -30.26 19.37 -3.33
C ARG A 6 -29.51 18.50 -4.35
N ILE A 7 -30.02 18.41 -5.57
CA ILE A 7 -29.21 18.14 -6.78
C ILE A 7 -29.31 19.41 -7.61
N ARG A 8 -28.19 20.14 -7.78
CA ARG A 8 -28.14 21.36 -8.59
C ARG A 8 -27.86 20.99 -10.04
N MET A 9 -28.85 21.24 -10.92
CA MET A 9 -28.62 21.64 -12.30
C MET A 9 -28.25 23.13 -12.33
N GLN A 10 -27.26 23.52 -13.15
CA GLN A 10 -27.17 24.85 -13.75
C GLN A 10 -26.96 24.61 -15.26
N VAL A 11 -28.03 24.75 -16.04
CA VAL A 11 -28.42 25.95 -16.82
C VAL A 11 -27.70 26.01 -18.18
N VAL A 12 -28.43 25.58 -19.19
CA VAL A 12 -28.28 25.91 -20.61
C VAL A 12 -29.02 27.23 -20.86
N ARG A 13 -28.35 28.18 -21.52
CA ARG A 13 -28.87 29.29 -22.33
C ARG A 13 -27.74 29.63 -23.33
N SER A 14 -27.91 30.02 -24.58
CA SER A 14 -29.04 30.17 -25.51
C SER A 14 -28.43 30.84 -26.75
N VAL A 15 -28.69 30.30 -27.95
CA VAL A 15 -28.88 31.03 -29.23
C VAL A 15 -27.68 31.82 -29.84
N ALA A 16 -27.27 31.39 -31.04
CA ALA A 16 -26.54 32.18 -32.03
C ALA A 16 -27.50 33.09 -32.84
N PRO A 17 -27.00 34.15 -33.51
CA PRO A 17 -26.81 34.03 -34.96
C PRO A 17 -25.58 34.79 -35.55
N GLU A 18 -25.26 34.46 -36.80
CA GLU A 18 -24.20 35.01 -37.68
C GLU A 18 -24.37 36.50 -38.04
N ALA A 19 -23.25 37.18 -38.34
CA ALA A 19 -23.10 38.12 -39.47
C ALA A 19 -21.64 38.59 -39.68
N GLN A 20 -21.21 38.65 -40.94
CA GLN A 20 -19.94 39.20 -41.45
C GLN A 20 -19.72 40.70 -41.13
N GLY A 21 -18.45 41.09 -41.06
CA GLY A 21 -18.02 42.48 -41.18
C GLY A 21 -16.50 42.62 -41.32
N ALA A 22 -16.05 43.00 -42.52
CA ALA A 22 -14.66 43.35 -42.84
C ALA A 22 -14.27 44.71 -42.23
N GLY A 23 -13.00 44.88 -41.87
CA GLY A 23 -12.46 46.16 -41.43
C GLY A 23 -10.96 46.05 -41.16
N SER A 24 -10.17 46.47 -42.15
CA SER A 24 -8.75 46.79 -42.03
C SER A 24 -8.56 48.00 -41.13
N ASP A 25 -7.59 47.96 -40.21
CA ASP A 25 -6.83 49.16 -39.88
C ASP A 25 -5.44 48.83 -39.30
N SER A 26 -4.49 49.55 -39.85
CA SER A 26 -3.05 49.57 -39.61
C SER A 26 -2.68 50.31 -38.33
N GLY A 27 -1.62 49.89 -37.64
CA GLY A 27 -0.87 50.80 -36.77
C GLY A 27 -0.05 50.20 -35.64
N SER A 28 1.27 50.30 -35.79
CA SER A 28 2.24 50.65 -34.73
C SER A 28 2.74 49.60 -33.73
N ALA A 29 3.91 49.07 -34.05
CA ALA A 29 5.18 49.13 -33.30
C ALA A 29 5.25 48.76 -31.80
N ALA A 30 6.29 47.95 -31.54
CA ALA A 30 7.07 47.77 -30.31
C ALA A 30 6.47 46.88 -29.21
N GLY A 31 6.94 45.63 -29.17
CA GLY A 31 6.69 44.68 -28.09
C GLY A 31 7.73 43.57 -28.09
N ASP A 32 8.83 43.85 -27.40
CA ASP A 32 9.66 42.95 -26.60
C ASP A 32 10.05 41.56 -27.15
N VAL A 33 11.35 41.40 -27.38
CA VAL A 33 12.01 40.14 -27.69
C VAL A 33 12.07 39.31 -26.40
N SER A 34 11.90 37.99 -26.54
CA SER A 34 12.24 36.93 -25.57
C SER A 34 11.24 36.64 -24.44
N ASN A 35 10.24 35.81 -24.76
CA ASN A 35 10.03 34.60 -23.95
C ASN A 35 9.44 33.50 -24.84
N ALA A 36 10.28 32.95 -25.72
CA ALA A 36 9.99 31.69 -26.38
C ALA A 36 9.81 30.65 -25.28
N LYS A 37 8.55 30.33 -25.00
CA LYS A 37 8.10 29.17 -24.24
C LYS A 37 8.80 27.96 -24.81
N LEU A 38 9.96 27.61 -24.24
CA LEU A 38 10.68 26.39 -24.52
C LEU A 38 9.69 25.25 -24.28
N GLY A 39 9.25 24.67 -25.39
CA GLY A 39 8.27 23.61 -25.39
C GLY A 39 8.77 22.51 -24.49
N SER A 40 7.91 22.09 -23.55
CA SER A 40 8.02 20.75 -23.00
C SER A 40 7.99 19.80 -24.18
N HIS A 41 9.14 19.23 -24.55
CA HIS A 41 9.19 18.11 -25.46
C HIS A 41 8.57 16.92 -24.73
N SER A 42 7.23 16.83 -24.79
CA SER A 42 6.49 15.65 -24.41
C SER A 42 6.69 14.61 -25.51
N THR A 43 7.73 13.80 -25.39
CA THR A 43 7.81 12.51 -26.07
C THR A 43 7.09 11.44 -25.24
N GLY A 44 5.97 11.80 -24.62
CA GLY A 44 5.05 10.84 -24.04
C GLY A 44 4.13 10.32 -25.13
N VAL A 45 4.45 9.15 -25.68
CA VAL A 45 3.40 8.30 -26.28
C VAL A 45 2.29 8.22 -25.24
N ALA A 46 1.04 8.45 -25.64
CA ALA A 46 -0.11 8.42 -24.75
C ALA A 46 -0.12 7.12 -23.94
N ASP A 47 0.33 7.20 -22.68
CA ASP A 47 0.54 6.07 -21.77
C ASP A 47 -0.79 5.66 -21.12
N SER A 48 -1.88 5.55 -21.90
CA SER A 48 -3.14 5.04 -21.39
C SER A 48 -3.01 3.53 -21.18
N GLY A 49 -2.58 3.13 -19.98
CA GLY A 49 -2.52 1.73 -19.53
C GLY A 49 -1.13 1.19 -19.17
N ARG A 50 -0.04 1.93 -19.41
CA ARG A 50 1.32 1.52 -19.01
C ARG A 50 1.63 2.05 -17.61
N TRP A 51 2.29 1.21 -16.81
CA TRP A 51 2.72 1.62 -15.48
C TRP A 51 3.75 2.74 -15.61
N SER A 52 3.44 3.92 -15.05
CA SER A 52 4.41 5.01 -15.03
C SER A 52 5.74 4.55 -14.43
N THR A 53 6.85 4.90 -15.07
CA THR A 53 8.21 4.64 -14.57
C THR A 53 8.37 5.03 -13.10
N LYS A 54 7.72 6.13 -12.68
CA LYS A 54 7.70 6.59 -11.30
C LYS A 54 7.03 5.60 -10.34
N ARG A 55 5.92 4.98 -10.74
CA ARG A 55 5.22 3.97 -9.94
C ARG A 55 6.06 2.72 -9.77
N ILE A 56 6.72 2.28 -10.84
CA ILE A 56 7.64 1.14 -10.81
C ILE A 56 8.80 1.42 -9.84
N ALA A 57 9.43 2.58 -9.95
CA ALA A 57 10.52 2.99 -9.07
C ALA A 57 10.10 3.03 -7.58
N MET A 58 8.91 3.55 -7.29
CA MET A 58 8.38 3.56 -5.92
C MET A 58 8.12 2.15 -5.39
N TYR A 59 7.57 1.24 -6.21
CA TYR A 59 7.37 -0.14 -5.77
C TYR A 59 8.71 -0.84 -5.51
N ALA A 60 9.70 -0.64 -6.38
CA ALA A 60 11.04 -1.16 -6.19
C ALA A 60 11.69 -0.65 -4.89
N LEU A 61 11.51 0.64 -4.56
CA LEU A 61 11.99 1.21 -3.31
C LEU A 61 11.33 0.56 -2.08
N PHE A 62 10.01 0.39 -2.09
CA PHE A 62 9.31 -0.27 -0.99
C PHE A 62 9.63 -1.77 -0.88
N VAL A 63 9.83 -2.45 -2.01
CA VAL A 63 10.31 -3.84 -2.04
C VAL A 63 11.70 -3.92 -1.43
N ALA A 64 12.63 -3.05 -1.82
CA ALA A 64 13.99 -3.02 -1.27
C ALA A 64 13.97 -2.75 0.24
N LEU A 65 13.14 -1.81 0.70
CA LEU A 65 12.95 -1.54 2.13
C LEU A 65 12.36 -2.75 2.86
N ALA A 66 11.37 -3.44 2.30
CA ALA A 66 10.80 -4.64 2.88
C ALA A 66 11.84 -5.77 2.97
N MET A 67 12.66 -5.94 1.93
CA MET A 67 13.77 -6.90 1.94
C MET A 67 14.78 -6.57 3.05
N VAL A 68 15.31 -5.35 3.10
CA VAL A 68 16.29 -4.96 4.12
C VAL A 68 15.73 -5.13 5.53
N THR A 69 14.48 -4.71 5.75
CA THR A 69 13.83 -4.85 7.06
C THR A 69 13.52 -6.30 7.42
N SER A 70 13.26 -7.19 6.45
CA SER A 70 13.05 -8.61 6.72
C SER A 70 14.28 -9.32 7.27
N PHE A 71 15.50 -8.83 6.96
CA PHE A 71 16.74 -9.36 7.55
C PHE A 71 17.00 -8.88 8.98
N ILE A 72 16.29 -7.86 9.46
CA ILE A 72 16.36 -7.40 10.86
C ILE A 72 15.39 -8.24 11.69
N GLU A 73 15.63 -9.55 11.70
CA GLU A 73 14.81 -10.52 12.40
C GLU A 73 15.42 -10.94 13.74
N PHE A 74 14.58 -11.03 14.78
CA PHE A 74 15.01 -11.47 16.10
C PHE A 74 13.96 -12.39 16.77
N PRO A 75 14.40 -13.41 17.51
CA PRO A 75 13.49 -14.27 18.25
C PRO A 75 12.97 -13.54 19.51
N ILE A 76 11.66 -13.35 19.59
CA ILE A 76 10.99 -12.79 20.78
C ILE A 76 10.58 -13.91 21.75
N THR A 77 10.37 -15.12 21.22
CA THR A 77 9.98 -16.30 22.00
C THR A 77 11.16 -17.25 22.21
N PRO A 78 11.08 -18.17 23.19
CA PRO A 78 12.07 -19.26 23.36
C PRO A 78 12.18 -20.17 22.13
N VAL A 79 11.19 -20.11 21.25
CA VAL A 79 11.09 -20.85 20.01
C VAL A 79 11.91 -20.17 18.91
N THR A 80 12.90 -20.88 18.36
CA THR A 80 13.91 -20.34 17.43
C THR A 80 13.40 -20.09 16.01
N TRP A 81 12.36 -20.79 15.58
CA TRP A 81 11.76 -20.62 14.25
C TRP A 81 10.75 -19.47 14.17
N LEU A 82 10.36 -18.88 15.31
CA LEU A 82 9.34 -17.84 15.38
C LEU A 82 9.98 -16.47 15.58
N LYS A 83 10.33 -15.83 14.47
CA LYS A 83 11.09 -14.57 14.45
C LYS A 83 10.21 -13.37 14.12
N TYR A 84 10.46 -12.27 14.82
CA TYR A 84 9.85 -10.99 14.52
C TYR A 84 10.72 -10.20 13.56
N ASP A 85 10.08 -9.57 12.58
CA ASP A 85 10.67 -8.66 11.61
C ASP A 85 9.73 -7.44 11.38
N PRO A 86 10.28 -6.24 11.10
CA PRO A 86 9.48 -5.04 10.84
C PRO A 86 8.98 -4.92 9.38
N SER A 87 9.20 -5.89 8.50
CA SER A 87 8.87 -5.74 7.06
C SER A 87 7.36 -5.59 6.78
N GLY A 88 6.50 -6.15 7.64
CA GLY A 88 5.04 -6.00 7.55
C GLY A 88 4.57 -4.53 7.65
N ILE A 89 5.33 -3.69 8.37
CA ILE A 89 5.10 -2.25 8.48
C ILE A 89 5.32 -1.59 7.12
N VAL A 90 6.40 -1.96 6.42
CA VAL A 90 6.73 -1.45 5.08
C VAL A 90 5.64 -1.85 4.09
N CYS A 91 5.17 -3.10 4.16
CA CYS A 91 4.08 -3.61 3.33
C CYS A 91 2.77 -2.83 3.54
N LEU A 92 2.41 -2.54 4.79
CA LEU A 92 1.24 -1.73 5.14
C LEU A 92 1.36 -0.30 4.60
N ILE A 93 2.51 0.35 4.74
CA ILE A 93 2.73 1.71 4.23
C ILE A 93 2.61 1.73 2.71
N ALA A 94 3.23 0.78 2.01
CA ALA A 94 3.11 0.66 0.56
C ALA A 94 1.65 0.49 0.13
N GLY A 95 0.90 -0.34 0.85
CA GLY A 95 -0.53 -0.55 0.64
C GLY A 95 -1.35 0.73 0.85
N PHE A 96 -1.06 1.49 1.91
CA PHE A 96 -1.79 2.73 2.20
C PHE A 96 -1.47 3.84 1.20
N ALA A 97 -0.22 3.93 0.75
CA ALA A 97 0.21 4.92 -0.22
C ALA A 97 -0.34 4.61 -1.63
N PHE A 98 -0.17 3.37 -2.12
CA PHE A 98 -0.38 3.03 -3.53
C PHE A 98 -1.53 2.06 -3.80
N GLY A 99 -2.14 1.50 -2.75
CA GLY A 99 -3.29 0.60 -2.82
C GLY A 99 -2.95 -0.89 -2.67
N PRO A 100 -3.97 -1.77 -2.74
CA PRO A 100 -3.82 -3.19 -2.42
C PRO A 100 -2.86 -3.98 -3.31
N SER A 101 -2.73 -3.60 -4.59
CA SER A 101 -1.78 -4.24 -5.50
C SER A 101 -0.33 -3.99 -5.06
N ALA A 102 -0.02 -2.78 -4.57
CA ALA A 102 1.30 -2.47 -4.04
C ALA A 102 1.58 -3.26 -2.76
N ALA A 103 0.58 -3.37 -1.87
CA ALA A 103 0.69 -4.19 -0.67
C ALA A 103 1.06 -5.65 -1.01
N ALA A 104 0.39 -6.22 -2.02
CA ALA A 104 0.66 -7.59 -2.46
C ALA A 104 2.06 -7.75 -3.06
N ILE A 105 2.45 -6.85 -3.98
CA ILE A 105 3.76 -6.92 -4.64
C ILE A 105 4.89 -6.78 -3.63
N VAL A 106 4.80 -5.80 -2.72
CA VAL A 106 5.81 -5.56 -1.69
C VAL A 106 5.88 -6.74 -0.70
N SER A 107 4.73 -7.31 -0.31
CA SER A 107 4.68 -8.48 0.58
C SER A 107 5.25 -9.74 -0.05
N VAL A 108 5.13 -9.94 -1.36
CA VAL A 108 5.68 -11.15 -2.01
C VAL A 108 7.15 -10.95 -2.32
N LEU A 109 7.49 -9.86 -3.01
CA LEU A 109 8.87 -9.62 -3.45
C LEU A 109 9.80 -9.34 -2.28
N GLY A 110 9.30 -8.70 -1.21
CA GLY A 110 10.07 -8.38 0.00
C GLY A 110 10.75 -9.60 0.65
N PHE A 111 10.16 -10.80 0.50
CA PHE A 111 10.68 -12.01 1.12
C PHE A 111 11.36 -12.98 0.14
N VAL A 112 11.49 -12.63 -1.15
CA VAL A 112 12.16 -13.48 -2.15
C VAL A 112 13.57 -13.92 -1.73
N PRO A 113 14.41 -13.08 -1.09
CA PRO A 113 15.73 -13.54 -0.65
C PRO A 113 15.66 -14.68 0.38
N HIS A 114 14.64 -14.67 1.25
CA HIS A 114 14.47 -15.69 2.28
C HIS A 114 14.04 -17.03 1.69
N LEU A 115 13.43 -17.05 0.49
CA LEU A 115 13.00 -18.27 -0.18
C LEU A 115 14.16 -19.25 -0.42
N PHE A 116 15.37 -18.73 -0.62
CA PHE A 116 16.57 -19.53 -0.84
C PHE A 116 17.18 -20.09 0.45
N ALA A 117 16.83 -19.53 1.61
CA ALA A 117 17.37 -19.93 2.91
C ALA A 117 16.36 -20.78 3.70
N ASP A 118 15.11 -20.31 3.80
CA ASP A 118 14.03 -20.99 4.51
C ASP A 118 12.71 -20.85 3.72
N PRO A 119 12.42 -21.81 2.81
CA PRO A 119 11.22 -21.75 1.98
C PRO A 119 9.92 -21.81 2.77
N TRP A 120 9.88 -22.58 3.87
CA TRP A 120 8.69 -22.77 4.68
C TRP A 120 8.39 -21.54 5.55
N GLY A 121 9.41 -20.99 6.19
CA GLY A 121 9.30 -19.71 6.90
C GLY A 121 8.91 -18.57 5.96
N THR A 122 9.49 -18.54 4.76
CA THR A 122 9.15 -17.55 3.72
C THR A 122 7.70 -17.63 3.29
N LEU A 123 7.19 -18.83 3.02
CA LEU A 123 5.78 -19.02 2.65
C LEU A 123 4.84 -18.48 3.74
N MET A 124 5.15 -18.78 4.99
CA MET A 124 4.40 -18.28 6.15
C MET A 124 4.47 -16.76 6.27
N ALA A 125 5.68 -16.19 6.15
CA ALA A 125 5.89 -14.75 6.24
C ALA A 125 5.13 -13.98 5.15
N VAL A 126 5.19 -14.46 3.90
CA VAL A 126 4.43 -13.88 2.77
C VAL A 126 2.93 -13.99 3.01
N LEU A 127 2.43 -15.15 3.45
CA LEU A 127 1.01 -15.35 3.74
C LEU A 127 0.50 -14.39 4.82
N VAL A 128 1.24 -14.25 5.93
CA VAL A 128 0.90 -13.31 7.01
C VAL A 128 0.99 -11.86 6.53
N ALA A 129 2.02 -11.50 5.76
CA ALA A 129 2.18 -10.15 5.21
C ALA A 129 1.04 -9.78 4.24
N LEU A 130 0.59 -10.71 3.41
CA LEU A 130 -0.55 -10.54 2.51
C LEU A 130 -1.86 -10.37 3.29
N CYS A 131 -2.15 -11.27 4.24
CA CYS A 131 -3.35 -11.20 5.08
C CYS A 131 -3.38 -9.96 5.97
N LEU A 132 -2.22 -9.40 6.32
CA LEU A 132 -2.14 -8.12 7.02
C LEU A 132 -2.39 -6.94 6.08
N SER A 133 -1.60 -6.83 5.01
CA SER A 133 -1.45 -5.59 4.25
C SER A 133 -2.53 -5.38 3.17
N VAL A 134 -2.98 -6.44 2.51
CA VAL A 134 -3.97 -6.37 1.41
C VAL A 134 -5.35 -5.95 1.91
N PRO A 135 -5.97 -6.61 2.91
CA PRO A 135 -7.28 -6.18 3.41
C PRO A 135 -7.21 -4.81 4.09
N ALA A 136 -6.12 -4.52 4.83
CA ALA A 136 -5.93 -3.22 5.45
C ALA A 136 -5.93 -2.09 4.40
N SER A 137 -5.16 -2.27 3.33
CA SER A 137 -5.07 -1.29 2.24
C SER A 137 -6.36 -1.18 1.43
N PHE A 138 -7.12 -2.27 1.30
CA PHE A 138 -8.42 -2.24 0.65
C PHE A 138 -9.42 -1.38 1.42
N ILE A 139 -9.52 -1.58 2.74
CA ILE A 139 -10.41 -0.81 3.62
C ILE A 139 -9.98 0.67 3.65
N TYR A 140 -8.68 0.94 3.81
CA TYR A 140 -8.18 2.32 3.83
C TYR A 140 -8.37 3.05 2.50
N ARG A 141 -8.29 2.33 1.37
CA ARG A 141 -8.55 2.90 0.04
C ARG A 141 -9.99 3.39 -0.10
N ALA A 142 -10.96 2.71 0.51
CA ALA A 142 -12.37 3.11 0.49
C ALA A 142 -12.63 4.36 1.34
N ASN A 143 -11.94 4.52 2.47
CA ASN A 143 -12.10 5.67 3.36
C ASN A 143 -10.74 6.15 3.89
N ARG A 144 -10.15 7.14 3.20
CA ARG A 144 -8.83 7.73 3.48
C ARG A 144 -8.82 8.63 4.73
N THR A 145 -9.25 8.10 5.86
CA THR A 145 -9.30 8.79 7.17
C THR A 145 -8.48 8.04 8.21
N ARG A 146 -8.19 8.71 9.35
CA ARG A 146 -7.52 8.04 10.49
C ARG A 146 -8.34 6.86 11.02
N LYS A 147 -9.66 6.99 11.06
CA LYS A 147 -10.57 5.90 11.44
C LYS A 147 -10.50 4.74 10.44
N GLY A 148 -10.51 5.04 9.14
CA GLY A 148 -10.36 4.01 8.09
C GLY A 148 -9.02 3.27 8.16
N ALA A 149 -7.92 3.98 8.45
CA ALA A 149 -6.62 3.35 8.65
C ALA A 149 -6.62 2.41 9.86
N LEU A 150 -7.16 2.86 11.00
CA LEU A 150 -7.24 2.04 12.22
C LEU A 150 -8.07 0.78 11.98
N ILE A 151 -9.27 0.91 11.40
CA ILE A 151 -10.14 -0.23 11.08
C ILE A 151 -9.45 -1.18 10.11
N GLY A 152 -8.80 -0.65 9.06
CA GLY A 152 -8.06 -1.46 8.09
C GLY A 152 -6.95 -2.27 8.76
N ILE A 153 -6.12 -1.63 9.59
CA ILE A 153 -5.05 -2.30 10.34
C ILE A 153 -5.63 -3.39 11.26
N LEU A 154 -6.70 -3.10 12.01
CA LEU A 154 -7.31 -4.08 12.92
C LEU A 154 -7.87 -5.29 12.17
N VAL A 155 -8.57 -5.08 11.06
CA VAL A 155 -9.09 -6.18 10.24
C VAL A 155 -7.94 -6.99 9.64
N GLY A 156 -6.92 -6.33 9.10
CA GLY A 156 -5.73 -7.01 8.59
C GLY A 156 -5.00 -7.80 9.68
N ALA A 157 -4.86 -7.25 10.88
CA ALA A 157 -4.23 -7.92 12.01
C ALA A 157 -4.99 -9.20 12.41
N VAL A 158 -6.32 -9.15 12.50
CA VAL A 158 -7.13 -10.34 12.80
C VAL A 158 -6.96 -11.40 11.73
N LEU A 159 -7.03 -11.03 10.44
CA LEU A 159 -6.84 -11.95 9.33
C LEU A 159 -5.42 -12.55 9.32
N ALA A 160 -4.41 -11.74 9.60
CA ALA A 160 -3.02 -12.18 9.70
C ALA A 160 -2.80 -13.15 10.87
N ILE A 161 -3.41 -12.92 12.03
CA ILE A 161 -3.36 -13.83 13.18
C ILE A 161 -4.01 -15.17 12.82
N VAL A 162 -5.21 -15.15 12.25
CA VAL A 162 -5.90 -16.40 11.84
C VAL A 162 -5.05 -17.15 10.81
N ALA A 163 -4.52 -16.45 9.81
CA ALA A 163 -3.66 -17.02 8.79
C ALA A 163 -2.36 -17.61 9.38
N ALA A 164 -1.76 -16.93 10.36
CA ALA A 164 -0.58 -17.44 11.07
C ALA A 164 -0.90 -18.69 11.89
N LEU A 165 -2.03 -18.74 12.61
CA LEU A 165 -2.41 -19.90 13.40
C LEU A 165 -2.70 -21.12 12.52
N LEU A 166 -3.50 -20.95 11.47
CA LEU A 166 -3.78 -22.01 10.49
C LEU A 166 -2.50 -22.45 9.76
N GLY A 167 -1.66 -21.49 9.39
CA GLY A 167 -0.38 -21.75 8.75
C GLY A 167 0.56 -22.56 9.64
N ASN A 168 0.68 -22.23 10.92
CA ASN A 168 1.47 -22.99 11.87
C ASN A 168 0.92 -24.41 12.08
N LEU A 169 -0.40 -24.59 12.12
CA LEU A 169 -1.00 -25.93 12.22
C LEU A 169 -0.68 -26.84 11.03
N VAL A 170 -0.37 -26.28 9.86
CA VAL A 170 -0.04 -27.04 8.65
C VAL A 170 1.48 -27.16 8.44
N VAL A 171 2.21 -26.06 8.55
CA VAL A 171 3.65 -26.01 8.22
C VAL A 171 4.53 -26.44 9.39
N THR A 172 4.19 -26.10 10.64
CA THR A 172 5.02 -26.45 11.79
C THR A 172 5.17 -27.96 12.02
N PRO A 173 4.13 -28.81 11.84
CA PRO A 173 4.29 -30.26 11.90
C PRO A 173 5.28 -30.82 10.87
N ILE A 174 5.27 -30.27 9.66
CA ILE A 174 6.14 -30.69 8.55
C ILE A 174 7.57 -30.20 8.80
N TYR A 175 7.71 -28.95 9.25
CA TYR A 175 9.00 -28.29 9.46
C TYR A 175 9.73 -28.78 10.71
N ALA A 176 9.01 -28.94 11.83
CA ALA A 176 9.59 -29.29 13.13
C ALA A 176 9.37 -30.76 13.52
N HIS A 177 8.87 -31.59 12.60
CA HIS A 177 8.64 -33.03 12.78
C HIS A 177 7.87 -33.40 14.06
N MET A 178 6.83 -32.61 14.38
CA MET A 178 6.00 -32.79 15.57
C MET A 178 4.54 -33.05 15.20
N THR A 179 3.77 -33.61 16.12
CA THR A 179 2.34 -33.86 15.88
C THR A 179 1.54 -32.55 15.84
N VAL A 180 0.44 -32.55 15.10
CA VAL A 180 -0.49 -31.40 15.06
C VAL A 180 -1.01 -31.06 16.45
N GLN A 181 -1.21 -32.07 17.30
CA GLN A 181 -1.62 -31.92 18.70
C GLN A 181 -0.58 -31.16 19.53
N ALA A 182 0.72 -31.44 19.33
CA ALA A 182 1.79 -30.70 20.00
C ALA A 182 1.80 -29.23 19.58
N VAL A 183 1.63 -28.94 18.29
CA VAL A 183 1.51 -27.55 17.79
C VAL A 183 0.27 -26.86 18.34
N ALA A 184 -0.87 -27.56 18.39
CA ALA A 184 -2.11 -27.01 18.93
C ALA A 184 -1.97 -26.63 20.41
N ALA A 185 -1.25 -27.44 21.20
CA ALA A 185 -0.95 -27.13 22.59
C ALA A 185 -0.07 -25.87 22.75
N MET A 186 0.73 -25.52 21.73
CA MET A 186 1.57 -24.32 21.70
C MET A 186 0.82 -23.06 21.23
N ILE A 187 -0.42 -23.18 20.72
CA ILE A 187 -1.20 -22.03 20.20
C ILE A 187 -1.39 -20.97 21.28
N LEU A 188 -1.99 -21.34 22.40
CA LEU A 188 -2.31 -20.40 23.47
C LEU A 188 -1.07 -19.85 24.19
N PRO A 189 -0.05 -20.65 24.57
CA PRO A 189 1.07 -20.13 25.33
C PRO A 189 2.12 -19.40 24.47
N ILE A 190 2.24 -19.71 23.17
CA ILE A 190 3.37 -19.22 22.35
C ILE A 190 2.88 -18.54 21.07
N LEU A 191 2.16 -19.24 20.20
CA LEU A 191 1.88 -18.75 18.84
C LEU A 191 0.94 -17.53 18.85
N LEU A 192 -0.13 -17.58 19.64
CA LEU A 192 -1.11 -16.49 19.70
C LEU A 192 -0.51 -15.23 20.36
N PRO A 193 0.14 -15.29 21.54
CA PRO A 193 0.80 -14.14 22.13
C PRO A 193 1.85 -13.50 21.21
N PHE A 194 2.66 -14.33 20.53
CA PHE A 194 3.65 -13.84 19.58
C PHE A 194 3.01 -13.08 18.40
N ASN A 195 2.00 -13.68 17.75
CA ASN A 195 1.35 -13.04 16.60
C ASN A 195 0.59 -11.77 16.99
N VAL A 196 -0.05 -11.77 18.16
CA VAL A 196 -0.70 -10.57 18.71
C VAL A 196 0.32 -9.47 18.97
N ALA A 197 1.46 -9.78 19.59
CA ALA A 197 2.54 -8.81 19.82
C ALA A 197 3.10 -8.27 18.50
N LYS A 198 3.39 -9.15 17.54
CA LYS A 198 3.86 -8.77 16.19
C LYS A 198 2.89 -7.81 15.51
N MET A 199 1.60 -8.15 15.50
CA MET A 199 0.55 -7.31 14.90
C MET A 199 0.35 -5.99 15.65
N ALA A 200 0.45 -5.98 16.98
CA ALA A 200 0.34 -4.77 17.77
C ALA A 200 1.47 -3.79 17.45
N ILE A 201 2.72 -4.27 17.37
CA ILE A 201 3.86 -3.43 17.00
C ILE A 201 3.65 -2.88 15.58
N HIS A 202 3.27 -3.74 14.63
CA HIS A 202 3.00 -3.30 13.26
C HIS A 202 1.90 -2.24 13.21
N ALA A 203 0.80 -2.47 13.93
CA ALA A 203 -0.32 -1.54 14.00
C ALA A 203 0.07 -0.17 14.56
N VAL A 204 0.76 -0.14 15.71
CA VAL A 204 1.17 1.10 16.37
C VAL A 204 2.15 1.86 15.49
N VAL A 205 3.20 1.21 15.00
CA VAL A 205 4.24 1.87 14.20
C VAL A 205 3.66 2.39 12.90
N THR A 206 2.91 1.57 12.15
CA THR A 206 2.25 2.01 10.92
C THR A 206 1.32 3.18 11.18
N PHE A 207 0.48 3.13 12.22
CA PHE A 207 -0.47 4.21 12.51
C PHE A 207 0.21 5.55 12.82
N LEU A 208 1.40 5.55 13.41
CA LEU A 208 2.16 6.78 13.69
C LEU A 208 2.79 7.37 12.42
N ILE A 209 3.33 6.53 11.53
CA ILE A 209 4.15 7.00 10.39
C ILE A 209 3.41 7.07 9.06
N TYR A 210 2.26 6.41 8.90
CA TYR A 210 1.62 6.30 7.58
C TYR A 210 1.18 7.65 7.01
N LYS A 211 0.74 8.59 7.87
CA LYS A 211 0.16 9.86 7.40
C LYS A 211 1.23 10.82 6.84
N PRO A 212 2.36 11.08 7.52
CA PRO A 212 3.49 11.81 6.93
C PRO A 212 3.94 11.19 5.60
N ILE A 213 4.12 9.86 5.57
CA ILE A 213 4.63 9.18 4.38
C ILE A 213 3.63 9.25 3.23
N SER A 214 2.34 9.00 3.49
CA SER A 214 1.29 9.11 2.47
C SER A 214 1.16 10.53 1.92
N ASN A 215 1.35 11.56 2.74
CA ASN A 215 1.28 12.96 2.30
C ASN A 215 2.50 13.35 1.46
N LEU A 216 3.71 12.92 1.87
CA LEU A 216 4.95 13.15 1.11
C LEU A 216 4.88 12.48 -0.27
N LEU A 217 4.35 11.26 -0.33
CA LEU A 217 4.19 10.52 -1.58
C LEU A 217 3.07 11.09 -2.46
N ALA A 218 1.98 11.59 -1.88
CA ALA A 218 0.91 12.25 -2.64
C ALA A 218 1.39 13.52 -3.36
N LYS A 219 2.36 14.26 -2.79
CA LYS A 219 2.97 15.43 -3.44
C LYS A 219 3.88 15.04 -4.63
N GLN A 220 4.25 13.77 -4.71
CA GLN A 220 5.08 13.20 -5.77
C GLN A 220 4.25 12.45 -6.81
N GLN A 221 2.92 12.35 -6.68
CA GLN A 221 2.05 11.75 -7.69
C GLN A 221 1.43 12.83 -8.57
#